data_AF-A0A6J5BDL7-F1
#
_entry.id   AF-A0A6J5BDL7-F1
#
_cell.length_a   1.000
_cell.length_b   1.000
_cell.length_c   1.000
_cell.angle_alpha   90.00
_cell.angle_beta   90.00
_cell.angle_gamma   90.00
#
_symmetry.space_group_name_H-M   'P 1'
#
loop_
_entity.id
_entity.type
_entity.pdbx_description
1 polymer ?
#
loop_
_entity_poly.entity_id
_entity_poly.type
_entity_poly.pdbx_seq_one_letter_code
_entity_poly.pdbx_strand_id
1 'polypeptide(L)'
;MSSPSLASTRLAVLRMRYALCCAAALLWLACAAPAQAFDRQAQTQRYQQWLADFERDLRQLAAVPNPTDADVERIFADTVVPSSRAVTFVRQLAAQPAGTVSGEIAYQGRARLLLGLLRQSVVAGDGGPYTDTPPGKAPLQLRAWYLHIDGGGQLERHFNDPDAYKPYRLPPDGKLERDAYPFLVFDDGPRLRLGAMAREYWNVVRFLDGLQHG
;
A
#
# COMPACT_ATOMS: atom_id res chain seq x y z
N MET A 1 -13.05 61.12 47.12
CA MET A 1 -13.28 60.28 45.92
C MET A 1 -11.93 60.10 45.24
N SER A 2 -11.29 58.95 45.42
CA SER A 2 -9.93 58.70 44.95
C SER A 2 -9.99 58.12 43.53
N SER A 3 -9.51 58.88 42.54
CA SER A 3 -9.45 58.43 41.15
C SER A 3 -8.53 57.20 41.03
N PRO A 4 -8.95 56.11 40.36
CA PRO A 4 -8.07 54.97 40.13
C PRO A 4 -6.88 55.40 39.27
N SER A 5 -5.68 55.07 39.72
CA SER A 5 -4.42 55.34 39.02
C SER A 5 -4.44 54.70 37.62
N LEU A 6 -4.03 55.47 36.60
CA LEU A 6 -3.90 55.08 35.19
C LEU A 6 -3.11 53.77 34.98
N ALA A 7 -2.27 53.37 35.94
CA ALA A 7 -1.52 52.12 35.92
C ALA A 7 -2.42 50.88 36.09
N SER A 8 -3.47 50.98 36.91
CA SER A 8 -4.42 49.88 37.17
C SER A 8 -5.24 49.54 35.93
N THR A 9 -5.67 50.56 35.19
CA THR A 9 -6.46 50.43 33.96
C THR A 9 -5.65 49.77 32.84
N ARG A 10 -4.36 50.11 32.70
CA ARG A 10 -3.45 49.49 31.71
C ARG A 10 -3.20 48.00 32.00
N LEU A 11 -3.03 47.64 33.28
CA LEU A 11 -2.83 46.25 33.68
C LEU A 11 -4.08 45.38 33.45
N ALA A 12 -5.27 45.94 33.69
CA ALA A 12 -6.54 45.27 33.42
C ALA A 12 -6.76 45.01 31.92
N VAL A 13 -6.45 45.99 31.07
CA VAL A 13 -6.53 45.85 29.60
C VAL A 13 -5.52 44.83 29.08
N LEU A 14 -4.31 44.78 29.66
CA LEU A 14 -3.30 43.79 29.28
C LEU A 14 -3.77 42.36 29.62
N ARG A 15 -4.29 42.14 30.84
CA ARG A 15 -4.82 40.84 31.27
C ARG A 15 -6.01 40.38 30.42
N MET A 16 -6.91 41.30 30.07
CA MET A 16 -8.05 41.00 29.19
C MET A 16 -7.59 40.61 27.78
N ARG A 17 -6.57 41.27 27.24
CA ARG A 17 -5.96 40.89 25.94
C ARG A 17 -5.30 39.52 25.99
N TYR A 18 -4.54 39.21 27.04
CA TYR A 18 -3.96 37.87 27.21
C TYR A 18 -5.03 36.79 27.35
N ALA A 19 -6.10 37.04 28.12
CA ALA A 19 -7.22 36.11 28.25
C ALA A 19 -7.92 35.85 26.90
N LEU A 20 -8.13 36.90 26.09
CA LEU A 20 -8.69 36.78 24.74
C LEU A 20 -7.76 36.01 23.78
N CYS A 21 -6.45 36.27 23.82
CA CYS A 21 -5.48 35.52 23.02
C CYS A 21 -5.40 34.04 23.45
N CYS A 22 -5.45 33.75 24.74
CA CYS A 22 -5.48 32.37 25.25
C CYS A 22 -6.78 31.66 24.85
N ALA A 23 -7.94 32.34 24.96
CA ALA A 23 -9.22 31.78 24.52
C ALA A 23 -9.22 31.50 23.01
N ALA A 24 -8.69 32.43 22.20
CA ALA A 24 -8.56 32.25 20.76
C ALA A 24 -7.62 31.08 20.40
N ALA A 25 -6.48 30.94 21.09
CA ALA A 25 -5.55 29.82 20.88
C ALA A 25 -6.17 28.46 21.26
N LEU A 26 -6.94 28.40 22.36
CA LEU A 26 -7.66 27.20 22.78
C LEU A 26 -8.78 26.82 21.81
N LEU A 27 -9.52 27.81 21.29
CA LEU A 27 -10.51 27.60 20.23
C LEU A 27 -9.88 27.12 18.92
N TRP A 28 -8.69 27.61 18.58
CA TRP A 28 -7.95 27.16 17.39
C TRP A 28 -7.45 25.72 17.51
N LEU A 29 -6.96 25.34 18.70
CA LEU A 29 -6.58 23.95 19.01
C LEU A 29 -7.79 23.00 19.01
N ALA A 30 -8.96 23.47 19.44
CA ALA A 30 -10.20 22.68 19.43
C ALA A 30 -10.81 22.50 18.03
N CYS A 31 -10.49 23.40 17.08
CA CYS A 31 -10.93 23.30 15.68
C CYS A 31 -9.93 22.58 14.77
N ALA A 32 -8.75 22.17 15.27
CA ALA A 32 -7.87 21.30 14.51
C ALA A 32 -8.53 19.91 14.41
N ALA A 33 -9.07 19.58 13.23
CA ALA A 33 -9.55 18.23 12.96
C ALA A 33 -8.41 17.24 13.27
N PRO A 34 -8.65 16.18 14.05
CA PRO A 34 -7.62 15.16 14.23
C PRO A 34 -7.22 14.65 12.85
N ALA A 35 -5.92 14.51 12.60
CA ALA A 35 -5.44 13.82 11.41
C ALA A 35 -6.16 12.47 11.37
N GLN A 36 -7.03 12.28 10.37
CA GLN A 36 -7.89 11.11 10.31
C GLN A 36 -6.98 9.89 10.19
N ALA A 37 -6.97 9.05 11.23
CA ALA A 37 -6.16 7.86 11.28
C ALA A 37 -6.46 7.00 10.04
N PHE A 38 -5.43 6.37 9.49
CA PHE A 38 -5.59 5.51 8.33
C PHE A 38 -6.56 4.37 8.65
N ASP A 39 -7.76 4.40 8.05
CA ASP A 39 -8.81 3.42 8.31
C ASP A 39 -8.48 2.10 7.61
N ARG A 40 -7.72 1.25 8.31
CA ARG A 40 -7.28 -0.06 7.81
C ARG A 40 -8.43 -0.95 7.40
N GLN A 41 -9.59 -0.86 8.07
CA GLN A 41 -10.74 -1.69 7.74
C GLN A 41 -11.33 -1.26 6.40
N ALA A 42 -11.58 0.05 6.22
CA ALA A 42 -12.06 0.58 4.96
C ALA A 42 -11.07 0.32 3.81
N GLN A 43 -9.76 0.47 4.05
CA GLN A 43 -8.75 0.19 3.03
C GLN A 43 -8.64 -1.29 2.70
N THR A 44 -8.81 -2.18 3.67
CA THR A 44 -8.87 -3.62 3.43
C THR A 44 -10.08 -4.00 2.59
N GLN A 45 -11.23 -3.37 2.81
CA GLN A 45 -12.42 -3.58 1.95
C GLN A 45 -12.16 -3.12 0.50
N ARG A 46 -11.54 -1.95 0.31
CA ARG A 46 -11.14 -1.46 -1.02
C ARG A 46 -10.15 -2.39 -1.71
N TYR A 47 -9.17 -2.88 -0.96
CA TYR A 47 -8.19 -3.86 -1.45
C TYR A 47 -8.87 -5.18 -1.87
N GLN A 48 -9.79 -5.71 -1.07
CA GLN A 48 -10.51 -6.95 -1.38
C GLN A 48 -11.39 -6.81 -2.62
N GLN A 49 -12.08 -5.66 -2.77
CA GLN A 49 -12.83 -5.36 -3.97
C GLN A 49 -11.91 -5.31 -5.20
N TRP A 50 -10.80 -4.57 -5.11
CA TRP A 50 -9.80 -4.53 -6.17
C TRP A 50 -9.28 -5.93 -6.52
N LEU A 51 -8.99 -6.78 -5.53
CA LEU A 51 -8.48 -8.13 -5.76
C LEU A 51 -9.50 -9.00 -6.51
N ALA A 52 -10.78 -8.92 -6.15
CA ALA A 52 -11.83 -9.66 -6.84
C ALA A 52 -11.94 -9.25 -8.32
N ASP A 53 -11.86 -7.95 -8.59
CA ASP A 53 -11.85 -7.40 -9.95
C ASP A 53 -10.57 -7.81 -10.71
N PHE A 54 -9.40 -7.69 -10.07
CA PHE A 54 -8.12 -8.06 -10.66
C PHE A 54 -8.05 -9.54 -11.04
N GLU A 55 -8.61 -10.42 -10.21
CA GLU A 55 -8.71 -11.85 -10.53
C GLU A 55 -9.65 -12.15 -11.70
N ARG A 56 -10.73 -11.38 -11.83
CA ARG A 56 -11.61 -11.47 -13.00
C ARG A 56 -10.86 -11.07 -14.26
N ASP A 57 -10.10 -9.99 -14.19
CA ASP A 57 -9.34 -9.46 -15.33
C ASP A 57 -8.22 -10.45 -15.73
N LEU A 58 -7.57 -11.11 -14.77
CA LEU A 58 -6.63 -12.21 -15.04
C LEU A 58 -7.28 -13.40 -15.76
N ARG A 59 -8.51 -13.79 -15.37
CA ARG A 59 -9.25 -14.85 -16.08
C ARG A 59 -9.57 -14.45 -17.53
N GLN A 60 -9.86 -13.17 -17.78
CA GLN A 60 -10.08 -12.67 -19.13
C GLN A 60 -8.79 -12.67 -19.95
N LEU A 61 -7.67 -12.24 -19.35
CA LEU A 61 -6.37 -12.22 -20.02
C LEU A 61 -5.88 -13.63 -20.38
N ALA A 62 -6.16 -14.63 -19.55
CA ALA A 62 -5.82 -16.03 -19.83
C ALA A 62 -6.48 -16.59 -21.11
N ALA A 63 -7.59 -15.98 -21.55
CA ALA A 63 -8.25 -16.33 -22.81
C ALA A 63 -7.63 -15.63 -24.03
N VAL A 64 -6.69 -14.69 -23.84
CA VAL A 64 -6.01 -13.96 -24.91
C VAL A 64 -4.71 -14.67 -25.27
N PRO A 65 -4.55 -15.17 -26.50
CA PRO A 65 -3.28 -15.75 -26.94
C PRO A 65 -2.22 -14.66 -27.07
N ASN A 66 -1.02 -14.89 -26.51
CA ASN A 66 0.14 -14.00 -26.60
C ASN A 66 -0.19 -12.51 -26.28
N PRO A 67 -0.69 -12.24 -25.06
CA PRO A 67 -1.19 -10.91 -24.71
C PRO A 67 -0.11 -9.83 -24.80
N THR A 68 -0.50 -8.66 -25.31
CA THR A 68 0.36 -7.46 -25.39
C THR A 68 0.16 -6.54 -24.19
N ASP A 69 1.04 -5.54 -24.02
CA ASP A 69 0.83 -4.50 -22.99
C ASP A 69 -0.50 -3.73 -23.22
N ALA A 70 -0.88 -3.52 -24.49
CA ALA A 70 -2.15 -2.87 -24.83
C ALA A 70 -3.36 -3.73 -24.46
N ASP A 71 -3.27 -5.07 -24.56
CA ASP A 71 -4.32 -5.97 -24.08
C ASP A 71 -4.47 -5.89 -22.57
N VAL A 72 -3.36 -5.82 -21.84
CA VAL A 72 -3.37 -5.65 -20.39
C VAL A 72 -4.00 -4.30 -20.02
N GLU A 73 -3.58 -3.19 -20.63
CA GLU A 73 -4.16 -1.87 -20.36
C GLU A 73 -5.65 -1.81 -20.66
N ARG A 74 -6.12 -2.51 -21.70
CA ARG A 74 -7.54 -2.60 -22.04
C ARG A 74 -8.33 -3.45 -21.04
N ILE A 75 -7.83 -4.64 -20.69
CA ILE A 75 -8.54 -5.61 -19.83
C ILE A 75 -8.53 -5.15 -18.37
N PHE A 76 -7.42 -4.56 -17.90
CA PHE A 76 -7.22 -4.14 -16.52
C PHE A 76 -7.42 -2.63 -16.32
N ALA A 77 -8.17 -1.95 -17.18
CA ALA A 77 -8.36 -0.50 -17.13
C ALA A 77 -8.81 0.02 -15.75
N ASP A 78 -9.52 -0.82 -15.01
CA ASP A 78 -10.07 -0.56 -13.67
C ASP A 78 -9.22 -1.09 -12.51
N THR A 79 -8.18 -1.89 -12.78
CA THR A 79 -7.40 -2.59 -11.74
C THR A 79 -5.89 -2.39 -11.86
N VAL A 80 -5.39 -1.86 -12.98
CA VAL A 80 -3.98 -1.55 -13.24
C VAL A 80 -3.84 -0.13 -13.79
N VAL A 81 -2.83 0.60 -13.34
CA VAL A 81 -2.52 1.93 -13.86
C VAL A 81 -1.91 1.81 -15.26
N PRO A 82 -2.44 2.48 -16.29
CA PRO A 82 -1.85 2.46 -17.63
C PRO A 82 -0.40 2.95 -17.64
N SER A 83 0.43 2.38 -18.51
CA SER A 83 1.86 2.69 -18.66
C SER A 83 2.70 2.57 -17.37
N SER A 84 2.18 1.88 -16.35
CA SER A 84 2.90 1.58 -15.11
C SER A 84 3.71 0.28 -15.21
N ARG A 85 4.58 0.01 -14.22
CA ARG A 85 5.31 -1.27 -14.15
C ARG A 85 4.39 -2.48 -13.98
N ALA A 86 3.20 -2.29 -13.41
CA ALA A 86 2.22 -3.35 -13.23
C ALA A 86 1.72 -3.93 -14.56
N VAL A 87 1.67 -3.13 -15.64
CA VAL A 87 1.29 -3.62 -16.99
C VAL A 87 2.23 -4.74 -17.45
N THR A 88 3.53 -4.45 -17.47
CA THR A 88 4.57 -5.42 -17.85
C THR A 88 4.57 -6.61 -16.90
N PHE A 89 4.42 -6.37 -15.59
CA PHE A 89 4.37 -7.43 -14.59
C PHE A 89 3.20 -8.39 -14.84
N VAL A 90 1.99 -7.90 -15.08
CA VAL A 90 0.80 -8.72 -15.35
C VAL A 90 0.98 -9.53 -16.63
N ARG A 91 1.50 -8.93 -17.70
CA ARG A 91 1.80 -9.68 -18.93
C ARG A 91 2.80 -10.81 -18.68
N GLN A 92 3.89 -10.52 -17.95
CA GLN A 92 4.90 -11.52 -17.61
C GLN A 92 4.33 -12.62 -16.71
N LEU A 93 3.46 -12.27 -15.77
CA LEU A 93 2.77 -13.21 -14.89
C LEU A 93 1.87 -14.16 -15.68
N ALA A 94 1.10 -13.64 -16.65
CA ALA A 94 0.23 -14.42 -17.51
C ALA A 94 1.00 -15.36 -18.46
N ALA A 95 2.25 -15.02 -18.80
CA ALA A 95 3.13 -15.86 -19.61
C ALA A 95 3.87 -16.94 -18.80
N GLN A 96 3.79 -16.92 -17.46
CA GLN A 96 4.43 -17.96 -16.64
C GLN A 96 3.74 -19.31 -16.85
N PRO A 97 4.50 -20.44 -16.85
CA PRO A 97 3.91 -21.76 -16.86
C PRO A 97 2.93 -21.97 -15.71
N ALA A 98 1.87 -22.73 -15.97
CA ALA A 98 1.06 -23.27 -14.89
C ALA A 98 1.92 -24.18 -14.00
N GLY A 99 1.46 -24.40 -12.77
CA GLY A 99 2.06 -25.36 -11.87
C GLY A 99 2.18 -26.75 -12.49
N THR A 100 3.12 -27.54 -11.99
CA THR A 100 3.39 -28.90 -12.49
C THR A 100 3.08 -29.94 -11.43
N VAL A 101 2.89 -31.19 -11.84
CA VAL A 101 2.79 -32.33 -10.94
C VAL A 101 3.95 -33.27 -11.24
N SER A 102 4.69 -33.67 -10.21
CA SER A 102 5.76 -34.67 -10.31
C SER A 102 5.55 -35.73 -9.23
N GLY A 103 5.14 -36.93 -9.65
CA GLY A 103 4.67 -37.97 -8.72
C GLY A 103 3.43 -37.50 -7.95
N GLU A 104 3.47 -37.59 -6.62
CA GLU A 104 2.40 -37.12 -5.72
C GLU A 104 2.53 -35.65 -5.31
N ILE A 105 3.59 -34.95 -5.76
CA ILE A 105 3.87 -33.57 -5.39
C ILE A 105 3.28 -32.62 -6.43
N ALA A 106 2.42 -31.70 -5.97
CA ALA A 106 1.87 -30.62 -6.77
C ALA A 106 2.64 -29.32 -6.54
N TYR A 107 3.32 -28.84 -7.57
CA TYR A 107 4.01 -27.54 -7.59
C TYR A 107 3.04 -26.47 -8.07
N GLN A 108 2.85 -25.44 -7.27
CA GLN A 108 2.08 -24.27 -7.65
C GLN A 108 2.94 -23.35 -8.51
N GLY A 109 2.44 -22.97 -9.69
CA GLY A 109 3.08 -21.93 -10.49
C GLY A 109 3.02 -20.56 -9.78
N ARG A 110 3.99 -19.69 -10.05
CA ARG A 110 4.13 -18.37 -9.39
C ARG A 110 2.87 -17.50 -9.42
N ALA A 111 2.09 -17.56 -10.50
CA ALA A 111 0.82 -16.86 -10.60
C ALA A 111 -0.19 -17.32 -9.54
N ARG A 112 -0.26 -18.63 -9.27
CA ARG A 112 -1.15 -19.20 -8.25
C ARG A 112 -0.68 -18.84 -6.84
N LEU A 113 0.64 -18.88 -6.59
CA LEU A 113 1.22 -18.45 -5.31
C LEU A 113 0.95 -16.97 -5.04
N LEU A 114 1.16 -16.11 -6.03
CA LEU A 114 0.87 -14.67 -5.91
C LEU A 114 -0.59 -14.44 -5.55
N LEU A 115 -1.53 -15.08 -6.26
CA LEU A 115 -2.96 -14.94 -5.97
C LEU A 115 -3.32 -15.48 -4.58
N GLY A 116 -2.70 -16.57 -4.15
CA GLY A 116 -2.84 -17.09 -2.79
C GLY A 116 -2.41 -16.05 -1.75
N LEU A 117 -1.22 -15.47 -1.92
CA LEU A 117 -0.69 -14.44 -1.03
C LEU A 117 -1.54 -13.17 -1.02
N LEU A 118 -2.02 -12.71 -2.18
CA LEU A 118 -2.91 -11.56 -2.27
C LEU A 118 -4.22 -11.82 -1.50
N ARG A 119 -4.81 -13.01 -1.62
CA ARG A 119 -6.02 -13.37 -0.85
C ARG A 119 -5.80 -13.42 0.66
N GLN A 120 -4.59 -13.80 1.06
CA GLN A 120 -4.16 -13.84 2.47
C GLN A 120 -3.67 -12.50 2.99
N SER A 121 -3.66 -11.46 2.15
CA SER A 121 -3.17 -10.15 2.52
C SER A 121 -4.28 -9.24 3.02
N VAL A 122 -3.96 -8.44 4.03
CA VAL A 122 -4.79 -7.32 4.52
C VAL A 122 -3.97 -6.04 4.56
N VAL A 123 -4.63 -4.89 4.45
CA VAL A 123 -3.93 -3.62 4.50
C VAL A 123 -3.46 -3.35 5.94
N ALA A 124 -2.14 -3.27 6.11
CA ALA A 124 -1.49 -3.09 7.40
C ALA A 124 -1.27 -1.63 7.77
N GLY A 125 -1.01 -0.78 6.78
CA GLY A 125 -0.69 0.63 7.00
C GLY A 125 -0.42 1.39 5.71
N ASP A 126 -0.23 2.69 5.88
CA ASP A 126 0.04 3.61 4.78
C ASP A 126 1.53 3.86 4.61
N GLY A 127 2.10 3.55 3.45
CA GLY A 127 3.48 3.88 3.12
C GLY A 127 3.67 5.29 2.56
N GLY A 128 2.59 6.03 2.32
CA GLY A 128 2.64 7.41 1.83
C GLY A 128 2.90 7.53 0.32
N PRO A 129 3.14 8.75 -0.18
CA PRO A 129 3.36 9.02 -1.59
C PRO A 129 4.55 8.23 -2.16
N TYR A 130 4.39 7.72 -3.37
CA TYR A 130 5.39 6.97 -4.10
C TYR A 130 5.49 7.47 -5.54
N THR A 131 6.68 7.92 -5.94
CA THR A 131 6.96 8.26 -7.33
C THR A 131 7.48 7.02 -8.05
N ASP A 132 6.66 6.43 -8.92
CA ASP A 132 7.12 5.36 -9.82
C ASP A 132 7.70 5.98 -11.10
N THR A 133 8.79 5.38 -11.58
CA THR A 133 9.46 5.78 -12.82
C THR A 133 9.57 4.58 -13.76
N PRO A 134 8.48 4.22 -14.47
CA PRO A 134 8.53 3.11 -15.41
C PRO A 134 9.53 3.41 -16.56
N PRO A 135 10.32 2.43 -17.03
CA PRO A 135 11.31 2.66 -18.07
C PRO A 135 10.68 3.21 -19.36
N GLY A 136 11.21 4.32 -19.87
CA GLY A 136 10.72 4.95 -21.11
C GLY A 136 9.33 5.58 -21.01
N LYS A 137 8.80 5.80 -19.80
CA LYS A 137 7.50 6.43 -19.55
C LYS A 137 7.63 7.63 -18.63
N ALA A 138 6.58 8.46 -18.58
CA ALA A 138 6.50 9.55 -17.63
C ALA A 138 6.41 9.03 -16.18
N PRO A 139 6.98 9.75 -15.18
CA PRO A 139 6.79 9.41 -13.78
C PRO A 139 5.31 9.40 -13.38
N LEU A 140 4.94 8.48 -12.51
CA LEU A 140 3.60 8.33 -11.95
C LEU A 140 3.62 8.64 -10.46
N GLN A 141 2.63 9.40 -10.00
CA GLN A 141 2.42 9.67 -8.58
C GLN A 141 1.40 8.68 -8.04
N LEU A 142 1.86 7.81 -7.17
CA LEU A 142 1.13 6.70 -6.59
C LEU A 142 1.24 6.75 -5.07
N ARG A 143 0.70 5.74 -4.39
CA ARG A 143 0.78 5.56 -2.95
C ARG A 143 1.24 4.15 -2.61
N ALA A 144 2.18 4.03 -1.69
CA ALA A 144 2.58 2.73 -1.16
C ALA A 144 1.60 2.31 -0.06
N TRP A 145 1.11 1.08 -0.13
CA TRP A 145 0.26 0.48 0.90
C TRP A 145 1.00 -0.73 1.48
N TYR A 146 1.19 -0.76 2.79
CA TYR A 146 1.77 -1.93 3.47
C TYR A 146 0.73 -3.04 3.58
N LEU A 147 1.14 -4.27 3.28
CA LEU A 147 0.27 -5.45 3.31
C LEU A 147 0.81 -6.43 4.34
N HIS A 148 -0.03 -6.80 5.31
CA HIS A 148 0.24 -7.93 6.18
C HIS A 148 -0.21 -9.20 5.47
N ILE A 149 0.64 -10.22 5.45
CA ILE A 149 0.38 -11.48 4.75
C ILE A 149 0.28 -12.59 5.79
N ASP A 150 -0.89 -13.20 5.89
CA ASP A 150 -1.07 -14.41 6.70
C ASP A 150 -0.62 -15.64 5.90
N GLY A 151 0.70 -15.90 5.89
CA GLY A 151 1.28 -17.07 5.21
C GLY A 151 1.56 -18.26 6.12
N GLY A 152 0.99 -18.28 7.33
CA GLY A 152 1.33 -19.25 8.37
C GLY A 152 2.79 -19.19 8.82
N GLY A 153 3.20 -20.15 9.67
CA GLY A 153 4.54 -20.16 10.28
C GLY A 153 5.71 -20.27 9.31
N GLN A 154 5.47 -20.66 8.04
CA GLN A 154 6.54 -20.79 7.04
C GLN A 154 7.16 -19.44 6.63
N LEU A 155 6.38 -18.35 6.68
CA LEU A 155 6.90 -17.02 6.36
C LEU A 155 7.70 -16.39 7.51
N GLU A 156 7.55 -16.88 8.74
CA GLU A 156 8.25 -16.34 9.90
C GLU A 156 9.77 -16.37 9.70
N ARG A 157 10.31 -17.47 9.17
CA ARG A 157 11.76 -17.56 8.88
C ARG A 157 12.22 -16.55 7.81
N HIS A 158 11.35 -16.19 6.87
CA HIS A 158 11.67 -15.20 5.84
C HIS A 158 11.62 -13.78 6.40
N PHE A 159 10.63 -13.47 7.21
CA PHE A 159 10.50 -12.15 7.85
C PHE A 159 11.55 -11.92 8.93
N ASN A 160 12.03 -12.99 9.58
CA ASN A 160 13.10 -12.92 10.58
C ASN A 160 14.52 -13.01 9.98
N ASP A 161 14.65 -13.17 8.66
CA ASP A 161 15.95 -13.21 7.99
C ASP A 161 16.52 -11.78 7.83
N PRO A 162 17.64 -11.44 8.49
CA PRO A 162 18.24 -10.10 8.43
C PRO A 162 18.79 -9.74 7.06
N ASP A 163 19.05 -10.73 6.19
CA ASP A 163 19.46 -10.49 4.81
C ASP A 163 18.26 -10.16 3.90
N ALA A 164 17.06 -10.58 4.30
CA ALA A 164 15.82 -10.30 3.58
C ALA A 164 15.13 -9.01 4.06
N TYR A 165 15.13 -8.77 5.37
CA TYR A 165 14.48 -7.61 5.99
C TYR A 165 15.35 -6.98 7.09
N LYS A 166 15.32 -5.65 7.16
CA LYS A 166 15.54 -4.93 8.42
C LYS A 166 14.57 -5.48 9.47
N PRO A 167 14.85 -5.34 10.79
CA PRO A 167 13.99 -5.91 11.83
C PRO A 167 12.51 -5.74 11.50
N TYR A 168 11.84 -6.86 11.22
CA TYR A 168 10.54 -6.88 10.57
C TYR A 168 9.52 -6.19 11.46
N ARG A 169 9.09 -5.01 11.01
CA ARG A 169 8.19 -4.13 11.74
C ARG A 169 7.44 -3.26 10.76
N LEU A 170 6.16 -3.02 11.05
CA LEU A 170 5.36 -2.07 10.29
C LEU A 170 5.95 -0.65 10.48
N PRO A 171 6.33 0.06 9.41
CA PRO A 171 6.79 1.43 9.50
C PRO A 171 5.66 2.40 9.88
N PRO A 172 5.99 3.63 10.36
CA PRO A 172 4.99 4.64 10.65
C PRO A 172 4.15 5.02 9.42
N ASP A 173 2.88 5.36 9.65
CA ASP A 173 1.97 5.80 8.60
C ASP A 173 2.52 7.00 7.81
N GLY A 174 2.34 6.97 6.50
CA GLY A 174 2.80 7.99 5.57
C GLY A 174 4.30 7.91 5.24
N LYS A 175 5.02 6.91 5.75
CA LYS A 175 6.46 6.76 5.54
C LYS A 175 6.83 5.40 4.97
N LEU A 176 7.34 5.41 3.74
CA LEU A 176 7.91 4.23 3.13
C LEU A 176 9.33 3.96 3.64
N GLU A 177 9.54 2.79 4.25
CA GLU A 177 10.83 2.19 4.52
C GLU A 177 11.02 0.92 3.67
N ARG A 178 12.08 0.91 2.84
CA ARG A 178 12.48 -0.26 2.05
C ARG A 178 13.04 -1.36 2.94
N ASP A 179 12.80 -2.60 2.53
CA ASP A 179 13.26 -3.82 3.21
C ASP A 179 12.77 -3.93 4.66
N ALA A 180 11.66 -3.28 5.02
CA ALA A 180 11.10 -3.33 6.37
C ALA A 180 9.79 -4.13 6.45
N TYR A 181 8.97 -4.07 5.40
CA TYR A 181 7.65 -4.69 5.36
C TYR A 181 7.15 -4.81 3.90
N PRO A 182 6.42 -5.88 3.52
CA PRO A 182 5.81 -6.01 2.20
C PRO A 182 4.84 -4.87 1.89
N PHE A 183 4.88 -4.36 0.66
CA PHE A 183 3.95 -3.34 0.20
C PHE A 183 3.62 -3.49 -1.28
N LEU A 184 2.50 -2.92 -1.68
CA LEU A 184 2.10 -2.74 -3.07
C LEU A 184 1.97 -1.25 -3.35
N VAL A 185 2.05 -0.87 -4.61
CA VAL A 185 1.95 0.53 -5.03
C VAL A 185 0.71 0.71 -5.87
N PHE A 186 -0.17 1.61 -5.45
CA PHE A 186 -1.47 1.86 -6.06
C PHE A 186 -1.65 3.32 -6.47
N ASP A 187 -2.42 3.54 -7.52
CA ASP A 187 -3.19 4.77 -7.63
C ASP A 187 -4.38 4.67 -6.67
N ASP A 188 -4.37 5.54 -5.65
CA ASP A 188 -5.31 5.57 -4.54
C ASP A 188 -6.50 6.53 -4.81
N GLY A 189 -6.96 6.55 -6.06
CA GLY A 189 -8.17 7.26 -6.46
C GLY A 189 -9.46 6.51 -6.07
N PRO A 190 -10.62 6.97 -6.54
CA PRO A 190 -11.91 6.33 -6.26
C PRO A 190 -11.95 4.83 -6.63
N ARG A 191 -11.23 4.45 -7.70
CA ARG A 191 -10.93 3.05 -8.05
C ARG A 191 -9.47 2.80 -7.74
N LEU A 192 -9.22 1.82 -6.88
CA LEU A 192 -7.86 1.39 -6.56
C LEU A 192 -7.27 0.67 -7.76
N ARG A 193 -6.09 1.09 -8.23
CA ARG A 193 -5.42 0.49 -9.39
C ARG A 193 -3.96 0.21 -9.09
N LEU A 194 -3.49 -1.00 -9.38
CA LEU A 194 -2.11 -1.40 -9.14
C LEU A 194 -1.17 -0.67 -10.12
N GLY A 195 -0.20 0.06 -9.60
CA GLY A 195 0.86 0.67 -10.41
C GLY A 195 2.15 -0.14 -10.41
N ALA A 196 2.49 -0.79 -9.29
CA ALA A 196 3.65 -1.66 -9.25
C ALA A 196 3.56 -2.74 -8.15
N MET A 197 4.11 -3.91 -8.47
CA MET A 197 4.48 -4.93 -7.48
C MET A 197 5.84 -4.56 -6.89
N ALA A 198 5.91 -4.30 -5.59
CA ALA A 198 7.18 -4.00 -4.95
C ALA A 198 8.05 -5.25 -4.82
N ARG A 199 9.38 -5.04 -4.76
CA ARG A 199 10.37 -6.11 -4.57
C ARG A 199 10.09 -6.91 -3.31
N GLU A 200 9.77 -6.23 -2.21
CA GLU A 200 9.52 -6.81 -0.89
C GLU A 200 8.35 -7.81 -0.95
N TYR A 201 7.25 -7.44 -1.60
CA TYR A 201 6.12 -8.34 -1.78
C TYR A 201 6.46 -9.51 -2.72
N TRP A 202 7.13 -9.23 -3.84
CA TRP A 202 7.54 -10.28 -4.78
C TRP A 202 8.56 -11.27 -4.18
N ASN A 203 9.40 -10.83 -3.25
CA ASN A 203 10.34 -11.69 -2.54
C ASN A 203 9.62 -12.78 -1.73
N VAL A 204 8.46 -12.47 -1.16
CA VAL A 204 7.62 -13.46 -0.46
C VAL A 204 7.15 -14.55 -1.42
N VAL A 205 6.71 -14.17 -2.62
CA VAL A 205 6.34 -15.13 -3.68
C VAL A 205 7.52 -16.01 -4.05
N ARG A 206 8.70 -15.41 -4.27
CA ARG A 206 9.93 -16.15 -4.63
C ARG A 206 10.39 -17.11 -3.54
N PHE A 207 10.23 -16.72 -2.28
CA PHE A 207 10.55 -17.57 -1.15
C PHE A 207 9.62 -18.80 -1.07
N LEU A 208 8.32 -18.62 -1.25
CA LEU A 208 7.36 -19.74 -1.30
C LEU A 208 7.54 -20.63 -2.54
N ASP A 209 7.90 -20.04 -3.68
CA ASP A 209 8.27 -20.78 -4.89
C ASP A 209 9.50 -21.66 -4.62
N GLY A 210 10.55 -21.10 -4.03
CA GLY A 210 11.77 -21.83 -3.67
C GLY A 210 11.54 -22.95 -2.66
N LEU A 211 10.60 -22.78 -1.73
CA LEU A 211 10.21 -23.80 -0.77
C LEU A 211 9.63 -25.08 -1.41
N GLN A 212 9.04 -24.97 -2.59
CA GLN A 212 8.47 -26.12 -3.28
C GLN A 212 9.54 -26.95 -4.00
N HIS A 213 10.68 -26.34 -4.33
CA HIS A 213 11.77 -26.94 -5.10
C HIS A 213 12.98 -27.35 -4.25
N GLY A 214 12.93 -27.14 -2.94
CA GLY A 214 14.01 -27.40 -1.99
C GLY A 214 13.76 -28.58 -1.07
#